data_AF-A0A0N1L875-F1
#
_entry.id   AF-A0A0N1L875-F1
#
_cell.length_a   1.000
_cell.length_b   1.000
_cell.length_c   1.000
_cell.angle_alpha   90.00
_cell.angle_beta   90.00
_cell.angle_gamma   90.00
#
_symmetry.space_group_name_H-M   'P 1'
#
loop_
_entity.id
_entity.type
_entity.pdbx_description
1 polymer ?
#
loop_
_entity_poly.entity_id
_entity_poly.type
_entity_poly.pdbx_seq_one_letter_code
_entity_poly.pdbx_strand_id
1 'polypeptide(L)'
;MPPAPTRLQPPGRRVLAAAGLALAVLALHVALLGWLPLGAGGPGRVPPGLVEGPNPGLLQVRSRVLAAGATEPAPWEEAAIAAVTPPAAPAATPPAAAPAPRAPPAPVLPAADPSARAATAAAPRAAPTPAPAEEPAGADGDALAGTAAASSEGEPQPLPAGPPPLTYATRLPPPAVLQYTVRREGPGLGAGPAAAVVAAAARQGLQAQLIWRPEPATATYTLSLGLGAVGTASVGGLDLHGLAPERHVETRRGRELRAANFQRQPAAEGGGRITFSGPRIEHPLWPGVQDRLSWMLQLPAVLAAEPGLGQPGREVLLLVVGVRGEAAPWVFRVVGSGPLALPAGVVAEALHLQRTPRHAHDTQVDVWLDPARHHLPVRWRLQHRADGPATEFSLLQMALP
;
A
#
# COMPACT_ATOMS: atom_id res chain seq x y z
N MET A 1 -58.54 56.49 17.03
CA MET A 1 -57.43 57.11 16.29
C MET A 1 -56.61 56.02 15.63
N PRO A 2 -56.26 56.12 14.34
CA PRO A 2 -55.24 55.26 13.74
C PRO A 2 -53.83 55.71 14.21
N PRO A 3 -52.87 54.78 14.40
CA PRO A 3 -51.49 55.16 14.67
C PRO A 3 -50.81 55.77 13.43
N ALA A 4 -49.93 56.74 13.65
CA ALA A 4 -49.25 57.46 12.58
C ALA A 4 -48.19 56.58 11.86
N PRO A 5 -47.94 56.81 10.55
CA PRO A 5 -46.96 56.04 9.79
C PRO A 5 -45.53 56.29 10.28
N THR A 6 -44.82 55.21 10.62
CA THR A 6 -43.42 55.25 11.05
C THR A 6 -42.52 55.70 9.90
N ARG A 7 -41.83 56.84 10.06
CA ARG A 7 -40.82 57.27 9.07
C ARG A 7 -39.61 56.34 9.15
N LEU A 8 -39.28 55.68 8.04
CA LEU A 8 -38.04 54.90 7.91
C LEU A 8 -36.83 55.82 8.03
N GLN A 9 -35.94 55.48 8.96
CA GLN A 9 -34.70 56.21 9.20
C GLN A 9 -33.68 55.87 8.09
N PRO A 10 -32.97 56.84 7.50
CA PRO A 10 -32.03 56.55 6.41
C PRO A 10 -30.87 55.67 6.91
N PRO A 11 -30.39 54.69 6.09
CA PRO A 11 -29.36 53.77 6.50
C PRO A 11 -28.05 54.51 6.84
N GLY A 12 -27.50 54.21 8.01
CA GLY A 12 -26.26 54.85 8.48
C GLY A 12 -25.09 54.63 7.53
N ARG A 13 -24.16 55.59 7.46
CA ARG A 13 -22.98 55.61 6.55
C ARG A 13 -22.22 54.28 6.41
N ARG A 14 -22.17 53.46 7.47
CA ARG A 14 -21.53 52.13 7.46
C ARG A 14 -22.25 51.10 6.57
N VAL A 15 -23.58 51.15 6.48
CA VAL A 15 -24.38 50.28 5.61
C VAL A 15 -24.16 50.64 4.15
N LEU A 16 -24.10 51.94 3.83
CA LEU A 16 -23.78 52.43 2.49
C LEU A 16 -22.35 52.03 2.07
N ALA A 17 -21.38 52.09 2.99
CA ALA A 17 -20.02 51.62 2.72
C ALA A 17 -19.94 50.11 2.47
N ALA A 18 -20.67 49.29 3.24
CA ALA A 18 -20.75 47.85 3.04
C ALA A 18 -21.41 47.47 1.70
N ALA A 19 -22.49 48.16 1.33
CA ALA A 19 -23.14 47.98 0.03
C ALA A 19 -22.22 48.38 -1.14
N GLY A 20 -21.46 49.47 -1.00
CA GLY A 20 -20.45 49.89 -1.98
C GLY A 20 -19.33 48.85 -2.16
N LEU A 21 -18.83 48.28 -1.05
CA LEU A 21 -17.83 47.21 -1.12
C LEU A 21 -18.37 45.95 -1.81
N ALA A 22 -19.60 45.54 -1.50
CA ALA A 22 -20.24 44.38 -2.14
C ALA A 22 -20.41 44.59 -3.66
N LEU A 23 -20.81 45.79 -4.10
CA LEU A 23 -20.90 46.15 -5.52
C LEU A 23 -19.53 46.16 -6.21
N ALA A 24 -18.48 46.66 -5.55
CA ALA A 24 -17.12 46.66 -6.09
C ALA A 24 -16.58 45.23 -6.27
N VAL A 25 -16.82 44.34 -5.29
CA VAL A 25 -16.45 42.93 -5.38
C VAL A 25 -17.22 42.22 -6.51
N LEU A 26 -18.52 42.51 -6.67
CA LEU A 26 -19.32 41.94 -7.76
C LEU A 26 -18.82 42.41 -9.14
N ALA A 27 -18.54 43.70 -9.30
CA ALA A 27 -17.98 44.25 -10.54
C ALA A 27 -16.62 43.62 -10.89
N LEU A 28 -15.76 43.39 -9.90
CA LEU A 28 -14.48 42.69 -10.08
C LEU A 28 -14.67 41.24 -10.56
N HIS A 29 -15.65 40.51 -10.01
CA HIS A 29 -15.96 39.14 -10.46
C HIS A 29 -16.49 39.12 -11.90
N VAL A 30 -17.35 40.07 -12.29
CA VAL A 30 -17.84 40.19 -13.67
C VAL A 30 -16.70 40.54 -14.63
N ALA A 31 -15.78 41.42 -14.25
CA ALA A 31 -14.61 41.75 -15.05
C ALA A 31 -13.66 40.55 -15.23
N LEU A 32 -13.40 39.78 -14.16
CA LEU A 32 -12.60 38.55 -14.22
C LEU A 32 -13.24 37.47 -15.11
N LEU A 33 -14.56 37.30 -15.04
CA LEU A 33 -15.30 36.36 -15.91
C LEU A 33 -15.31 36.83 -17.38
N GLY A 34 -15.36 38.14 -17.63
CA GLY A 34 -15.22 38.72 -18.97
C GLY A 34 -13.80 38.67 -19.56
N TRP A 35 -12.79 38.37 -18.74
CA TRP A 35 -11.39 38.19 -19.16
C TRP A 35 -11.02 36.73 -19.42
N LEU A 36 -11.91 35.77 -19.18
CA LEU A 36 -11.74 34.42 -19.73
C LEU A 36 -12.14 34.42 -21.20
N PRO A 37 -11.23 34.12 -22.15
CA PRO A 37 -11.62 33.90 -23.53
C PRO A 37 -12.47 32.63 -23.60
N LEU A 38 -13.78 32.78 -23.80
CA LEU A 38 -14.67 31.70 -24.20
C LEU A 38 -14.27 31.25 -25.61
N GLY A 39 -13.31 30.33 -25.67
CA GLY A 39 -12.79 29.74 -26.89
C GLY A 39 -13.86 28.90 -27.59
N ALA A 40 -14.66 29.53 -28.43
CA ALA A 40 -15.50 28.85 -29.40
C ALA A 40 -14.61 28.02 -30.34
N GLY A 41 -14.93 26.73 -30.48
CA GLY A 41 -14.09 25.78 -31.19
C GLY A 41 -14.09 25.97 -32.71
N GLY A 42 -12.94 25.70 -33.33
CA GLY A 42 -12.77 25.52 -34.77
C GLY A 42 -11.52 24.68 -35.04
N PRO A 43 -11.58 23.65 -35.91
CA PRO A 43 -10.44 22.75 -36.10
C PRO A 43 -9.39 23.35 -37.05
N GLY A 44 -8.11 23.24 -36.66
CA GLY A 44 -6.98 23.23 -37.59
C GLY A 44 -6.28 24.56 -37.88
N ARG A 45 -5.27 24.89 -37.05
CA ARG A 45 -3.90 25.23 -37.48
C ARG A 45 -3.01 25.51 -36.27
N VAL A 46 -1.80 24.95 -36.26
CA VAL A 46 -0.75 25.29 -35.29
C VAL A 46 0.31 26.12 -36.02
N PRO A 47 0.60 27.37 -35.61
CA PRO A 47 1.73 28.12 -36.13
C PRO A 47 3.04 27.66 -35.45
N PRO A 48 4.18 27.63 -36.16
CA PRO A 48 5.45 27.16 -35.59
C PRO A 48 6.22 28.28 -34.88
N GLY A 49 6.89 27.91 -33.78
CA GLY A 49 8.04 28.63 -33.22
C GLY A 49 7.76 29.71 -32.17
N LEU A 50 8.04 29.41 -30.90
CA LEU A 50 8.74 30.30 -29.97
C LEU A 50 9.27 29.55 -28.72
N VAL A 51 10.37 30.07 -28.16
CA VAL A 51 11.36 29.43 -27.27
C VAL A 51 11.93 30.52 -26.34
N GLU A 52 12.25 30.31 -25.04
CA GLU A 52 12.33 29.09 -24.20
C GLU A 52 11.72 29.35 -22.78
N GLY A 53 11.65 28.32 -21.93
CA GLY A 53 11.40 28.50 -20.49
C GLY A 53 11.18 27.19 -19.73
N PRO A 54 11.85 26.95 -18.57
CA PRO A 54 11.82 25.65 -17.91
C PRO A 54 10.60 25.47 -17.00
N ASN A 55 9.78 24.46 -17.28
CA ASN A 55 8.94 23.81 -16.26
C ASN A 55 8.71 22.32 -16.61
N PRO A 56 8.54 21.44 -15.61
CA PRO A 56 8.72 20.00 -15.79
C PRO A 56 7.44 19.26 -16.20
N GLY A 57 7.60 18.06 -16.77
CA GLY A 57 6.60 17.00 -16.63
C GLY A 57 5.49 16.92 -17.69
N LEU A 58 5.83 17.00 -18.98
CA LEU A 58 4.95 16.52 -20.06
C LEU A 58 5.60 15.34 -20.80
N LEU A 59 5.19 14.13 -20.44
CA LEU A 59 5.55 12.89 -21.13
C LEU A 59 4.93 12.89 -22.55
N GLN A 60 5.72 13.27 -23.56
CA GLN A 60 5.34 13.03 -24.95
C GLN A 60 5.58 11.56 -25.32
N VAL A 61 4.51 10.76 -25.25
CA VAL A 61 4.50 9.41 -25.81
C VAL A 61 4.55 9.51 -27.34
N ARG A 62 5.71 9.22 -27.93
CA ARG A 62 5.84 9.03 -29.38
C ARG A 62 5.61 7.57 -29.73
N SER A 63 4.45 7.24 -30.27
CA SER A 63 4.23 5.96 -30.92
C SER A 63 5.05 5.87 -32.20
N ARG A 64 5.97 4.90 -32.26
CA ARG A 64 6.51 4.39 -33.54
C ARG A 64 5.69 3.17 -33.93
N VAL A 65 4.95 3.27 -35.02
CA VAL A 65 4.44 2.08 -35.72
C VAL A 65 5.64 1.43 -36.41
N LEU A 66 6.03 0.25 -35.95
CA LEU A 66 6.93 -0.61 -36.71
C LEU A 66 6.10 -1.32 -37.79
N ALA A 67 6.50 -1.16 -39.05
CA ALA A 67 5.88 -1.87 -40.15
C ALA A 67 6.14 -3.37 -40.01
N ALA A 68 5.09 -4.19 -40.18
CA ALA A 68 5.21 -5.64 -40.19
C ALA A 68 5.93 -6.11 -41.46
N GLY A 69 7.26 -6.25 -41.38
CA GLY A 69 8.06 -6.95 -42.38
C GLY A 69 7.90 -8.45 -42.18
N ALA A 70 7.16 -9.11 -43.08
CA ALA A 70 6.98 -10.55 -43.03
C ALA A 70 8.28 -11.31 -43.33
N THR A 71 8.54 -12.36 -42.58
CA THR A 71 9.31 -13.51 -43.08
C THR A 71 8.71 -14.77 -42.46
N GLU A 72 8.20 -15.64 -43.33
CA GLU A 72 7.60 -16.92 -42.98
C GLU A 72 8.69 -17.88 -42.47
N PRO A 73 8.52 -18.55 -41.32
CA PRO A 73 9.45 -19.57 -40.89
C PRO A 73 9.30 -20.81 -41.79
N ALA A 74 10.41 -21.24 -42.39
CA ALA A 74 10.45 -22.41 -43.27
C ALA A 74 9.96 -23.69 -42.57
N PRO A 75 9.36 -24.64 -43.32
CA PRO A 75 8.92 -25.91 -42.76
C PRO A 75 10.10 -26.70 -42.19
N TRP A 76 9.87 -27.36 -41.06
CA TRP A 76 10.85 -28.18 -40.36
C TRP A 76 11.08 -29.50 -41.12
N GLU A 77 12.33 -29.83 -41.42
CA GLU A 77 12.69 -31.16 -41.90
C GLU A 77 12.70 -32.16 -40.73
N GLU A 78 12.09 -33.32 -40.98
CA GLU A 78 11.87 -34.38 -39.99
C GLU A 78 13.16 -35.21 -39.78
N ALA A 79 14.08 -34.69 -38.98
CA ALA A 79 15.32 -35.40 -38.61
C ALA A 79 15.01 -36.55 -37.63
N ALA A 80 15.06 -37.78 -38.13
CA ALA A 80 14.76 -38.98 -37.35
C ALA A 80 15.65 -39.14 -36.10
N ILE A 81 15.01 -39.35 -34.95
CA ILE A 81 15.70 -39.58 -33.67
C ILE A 81 16.29 -40.99 -33.66
N ALA A 82 17.61 -41.08 -33.85
CA ALA A 82 18.34 -42.33 -33.62
C ALA A 82 18.28 -42.71 -32.12
N ALA A 83 17.78 -43.90 -31.82
CA ALA A 83 17.64 -44.39 -30.45
C ALA A 83 19.01 -44.60 -29.78
N VAL A 84 19.37 -43.72 -28.84
CA VAL A 84 20.57 -43.90 -28.00
C VAL A 84 20.25 -44.88 -26.88
N THR A 85 20.92 -46.03 -26.91
CA THR A 85 20.82 -47.05 -25.85
C THR A 85 21.53 -46.55 -24.59
N PRO A 86 20.94 -46.62 -23.38
CA PRO A 86 21.61 -46.18 -22.17
C PRO A 86 22.78 -47.13 -21.80
N PRO A 87 23.92 -46.61 -21.31
CA PRO A 87 25.06 -47.43 -20.92
C PRO A 87 24.78 -48.22 -19.63
N ALA A 88 25.36 -49.42 -19.55
CA ALA A 88 25.17 -50.33 -18.41
C ALA A 88 25.80 -49.80 -17.11
N ALA A 89 25.11 -50.04 -15.99
CA ALA A 89 25.57 -49.66 -14.66
C ALA A 89 26.78 -50.53 -14.19
N PRO A 90 27.85 -49.94 -13.64
CA PRO A 90 28.96 -50.70 -13.07
C PRO A 90 28.56 -51.36 -11.74
N ALA A 91 29.10 -52.55 -11.49
CA ALA A 91 28.75 -53.37 -10.33
C ALA A 91 29.24 -52.76 -9.00
N ALA A 92 28.46 -52.97 -7.93
CA ALA A 92 28.78 -52.49 -6.60
C ALA A 92 29.88 -53.32 -5.92
N THR A 93 30.91 -52.65 -5.40
CA THR A 93 31.89 -53.22 -4.47
C THR A 93 31.48 -52.87 -3.03
N PRO A 94 31.47 -53.82 -2.08
CA PRO A 94 31.06 -53.52 -0.70
C PRO A 94 32.09 -52.63 0.03
N PRO A 95 31.64 -51.69 0.90
CA PRO A 95 32.53 -50.77 1.59
C PRO A 95 33.30 -51.44 2.73
N ALA A 96 34.59 -51.11 2.85
CA ALA A 96 35.42 -51.48 4.00
C ALA A 96 35.04 -50.67 5.25
N ALA A 97 35.29 -51.26 6.44
CA ALA A 97 34.84 -50.72 7.72
C ALA A 97 35.47 -49.35 8.09
N ALA A 98 34.66 -48.49 8.71
CA ALA A 98 35.09 -47.18 9.19
C ALA A 98 35.89 -47.25 10.51
N PRO A 99 37.00 -46.51 10.66
CA PRO A 99 37.63 -46.27 11.96
C PRO A 99 36.89 -45.18 12.74
N ALA A 100 36.92 -45.27 14.08
CA ALA A 100 36.21 -44.35 14.98
C ALA A 100 36.75 -42.91 14.96
N PRO A 101 35.90 -41.88 15.22
CA PRO A 101 36.31 -40.48 15.20
C PRO A 101 37.24 -40.13 16.37
N ARG A 102 38.36 -39.48 16.06
CA ARG A 102 39.34 -38.95 17.03
C ARG A 102 38.93 -37.55 17.48
N ALA A 103 38.98 -37.28 18.79
CA ALA A 103 38.60 -35.99 19.35
C ALA A 103 39.51 -34.83 18.87
N PRO A 104 38.99 -33.61 18.71
CA PRO A 104 39.78 -32.44 18.30
C PRO A 104 40.69 -31.93 19.45
N PRO A 105 41.94 -31.53 19.17
CA PRO A 105 42.79 -30.88 20.16
C PRO A 105 42.37 -29.42 20.39
N ALA A 106 42.58 -28.94 21.62
CA ALA A 106 42.29 -27.56 22.02
C ALA A 106 43.28 -26.55 21.38
N PRO A 107 42.87 -25.29 21.15
CA PRO A 107 43.75 -24.26 20.59
C PRO A 107 44.79 -23.80 21.61
N VAL A 108 46.06 -23.77 21.20
CA VAL A 108 47.18 -23.25 22.00
C VAL A 108 47.52 -21.85 21.51
N LEU A 109 47.48 -20.86 22.42
CA LEU A 109 47.93 -19.50 22.18
C LEU A 109 49.46 -19.40 22.28
N PRO A 110 50.17 -18.82 21.29
CA PRO A 110 51.54 -18.34 21.47
C PRO A 110 51.53 -16.96 22.16
N ALA A 111 52.43 -16.78 23.12
CA ALA A 111 52.67 -15.49 23.79
C ALA A 111 53.53 -14.55 22.93
N ALA A 112 53.63 -13.29 23.38
CA ALA A 112 54.28 -12.20 22.66
C ALA A 112 55.82 -12.19 22.74
N ASP A 113 56.45 -11.52 21.77
CA ASP A 113 57.79 -10.94 21.90
C ASP A 113 57.72 -9.40 21.70
N PRO A 114 58.53 -8.59 22.42
CA PRO A 114 58.38 -7.12 22.45
C PRO A 114 59.45 -6.34 21.65
N SER A 115 59.25 -5.01 21.61
CA SER A 115 60.24 -3.97 21.24
C SER A 115 60.46 -3.71 19.73
N ALA A 116 60.53 -2.48 19.20
CA ALA A 116 60.09 -1.16 19.67
C ALA A 116 60.19 -0.15 18.50
N ARG A 117 59.35 0.91 18.46
CA ARG A 117 59.78 2.33 18.43
C ARG A 117 58.54 3.26 18.50
N ALA A 118 58.69 4.39 19.19
CA ALA A 118 57.61 5.35 19.44
C ALA A 118 57.50 6.47 18.38
N ALA A 119 56.28 6.99 18.17
CA ALA A 119 56.00 8.31 17.58
C ALA A 119 54.63 8.87 18.05
N THR A 120 54.66 9.50 19.22
CA THR A 120 53.86 10.61 19.77
C THR A 120 52.63 11.19 18.99
N ALA A 121 51.48 11.25 19.70
CA ALA A 121 50.37 12.25 19.70
C ALA A 121 49.87 12.87 18.37
N ALA A 122 48.57 13.04 18.12
CA ALA A 122 47.63 13.79 18.97
C ALA A 122 46.15 13.63 18.58
N ALA A 123 45.27 13.73 19.58
CA ALA A 123 43.89 14.22 19.44
C ALA A 123 43.79 15.51 20.27
N PRO A 124 42.97 16.53 19.91
CA PRO A 124 41.51 16.39 20.03
C PRO A 124 40.68 17.18 18.98
N ARG A 125 39.35 17.01 19.00
CA ARG A 125 38.35 18.06 19.37
C ARG A 125 36.93 17.69 18.93
N ALA A 126 35.96 17.84 19.83
CA ALA A 126 34.54 17.71 19.55
C ALA A 126 33.87 19.08 19.36
N ALA A 127 32.84 19.15 18.50
CA ALA A 127 31.68 20.08 18.49
C ALA A 127 31.00 20.08 17.10
N PRO A 128 29.73 20.52 16.96
CA PRO A 128 28.60 20.36 17.90
C PRO A 128 27.34 19.79 17.22
N THR A 129 26.35 19.42 18.03
CA THR A 129 25.00 19.02 17.61
C THR A 129 24.19 20.23 17.09
N PRO A 130 23.49 20.15 15.94
CA PRO A 130 22.43 21.10 15.60
C PRO A 130 21.13 20.74 16.35
N ALA A 131 20.51 21.74 16.97
CA ALA A 131 19.20 21.59 17.62
C ALA A 131 18.06 21.38 16.59
N PRO A 132 16.94 20.75 16.96
CA PRO A 132 15.80 20.58 16.06
C PRO A 132 15.12 21.92 15.77
N ALA A 133 14.75 22.16 14.52
CA ALA A 133 13.84 23.25 14.17
C ALA A 133 12.40 22.87 14.56
N GLU A 134 11.68 23.79 15.19
CA GLU A 134 10.23 23.65 15.42
C GLU A 134 9.49 23.76 14.08
N GLU A 135 8.67 22.75 13.76
CA GLU A 135 7.73 22.79 12.64
C GLU A 135 6.29 22.82 13.21
N PRO A 136 5.44 23.79 12.82
CA PRO A 136 4.14 23.99 13.47
C PRO A 136 3.14 22.88 13.13
N ALA A 137 2.35 22.49 14.13
CA ALA A 137 1.37 21.41 14.01
C ALA A 137 0.21 21.74 13.05
N GLY A 138 0.31 21.27 11.81
CA GLY A 138 -0.80 21.19 10.86
C GLY A 138 -1.51 19.84 10.94
N ALA A 139 -2.39 19.68 11.93
CA ALA A 139 -3.13 18.45 12.17
C ALA A 139 -4.30 18.26 11.20
N ASP A 140 -4.01 17.80 9.98
CA ASP A 140 -5.02 17.24 9.06
C ASP A 140 -4.39 16.23 8.08
N GLY A 141 -5.08 15.10 7.88
CA GLY A 141 -4.77 14.09 6.85
C GLY A 141 -3.95 12.88 7.32
N ASP A 142 -4.37 12.20 8.40
CA ASP A 142 -3.68 11.04 9.01
C ASP A 142 -4.63 9.83 9.15
N ALA A 143 -5.04 9.29 7.99
CA ALA A 143 -6.03 8.21 7.88
C ALA A 143 -5.57 7.00 7.01
N LEU A 144 -4.43 7.14 6.30
CA LEU A 144 -3.74 6.03 5.62
C LEU A 144 -2.33 5.81 6.18
N ALA A 145 -1.65 6.88 6.58
CA ALA A 145 -0.47 6.78 7.42
C ALA A 145 -0.94 6.53 8.86
N GLY A 146 -0.50 5.44 9.48
CA GLY A 146 -0.89 5.12 10.86
C GLY A 146 -0.09 5.93 11.89
N THR A 147 -0.14 7.27 11.89
CA THR A 147 0.67 8.07 12.82
C THR A 147 -0.01 8.10 14.19
N ALA A 148 0.48 7.26 15.10
CA ALA A 148 0.14 7.34 16.50
C ALA A 148 1.38 7.78 17.26
N ALA A 149 1.26 8.89 18.01
CA ALA A 149 2.37 9.68 18.52
C ALA A 149 3.43 8.86 19.28
N ALA A 150 4.67 9.34 19.20
CA ALA A 150 5.83 8.78 19.86
C ALA A 150 5.64 8.76 21.39
N SER A 151 5.68 7.56 21.96
CA SER A 151 5.88 7.30 23.39
C SER A 151 6.26 5.82 23.54
N SER A 152 7.52 5.57 23.88
CA SER A 152 8.06 4.27 24.32
C SER A 152 7.89 3.09 23.35
N GLU A 153 8.46 3.18 22.15
CA GLU A 153 8.78 1.97 21.36
C GLU A 153 9.98 1.24 21.99
N GLY A 154 9.86 -0.08 22.12
CA GLY A 154 11.03 -0.93 21.93
C GLY A 154 11.33 -0.98 20.43
N GLU A 155 12.60 -0.86 20.05
CA GLU A 155 13.01 -0.86 18.64
C GLU A 155 12.48 -2.13 17.93
N PRO A 156 11.89 -2.02 16.71
CA PRO A 156 11.38 -3.19 16.01
C PRO A 156 12.48 -4.22 15.85
N GLN A 157 12.18 -5.49 16.19
CA GLN A 157 13.18 -6.57 16.15
C GLN A 157 13.05 -7.43 14.90
N PRO A 158 14.16 -7.98 14.36
CA PRO A 158 14.13 -8.87 13.21
C PRO A 158 13.24 -10.08 13.47
N LEU A 159 12.45 -10.46 12.46
CA LEU A 159 11.76 -11.75 12.48
C LEU A 159 12.81 -12.87 12.60
N PRO A 160 12.62 -13.86 13.50
CA PRO A 160 13.58 -14.94 13.66
C PRO A 160 13.66 -15.76 12.38
N ALA A 161 14.87 -16.25 12.06
CA ALA A 161 15.09 -17.20 10.97
C ALA A 161 14.44 -18.56 11.32
N GLY A 162 13.13 -18.66 11.08
CA GLY A 162 12.31 -19.85 11.29
C GLY A 162 11.90 -20.54 9.99
N PRO A 163 11.09 -21.62 10.08
CA PRO A 163 10.48 -22.23 8.91
C PRO A 163 9.58 -21.21 8.18
N PRO A 164 9.44 -21.31 6.84
CA PRO A 164 8.63 -20.38 6.07
C PRO A 164 7.15 -20.41 6.54
N PRO A 165 6.45 -19.27 6.47
CA PRO A 165 5.04 -19.18 6.82
C PRO A 165 4.18 -19.97 5.83
N LEU A 166 2.93 -20.23 6.23
CA LEU A 166 1.95 -20.91 5.39
C LEU A 166 1.67 -20.12 4.10
N THR A 167 1.76 -20.82 2.96
CA THR A 167 1.38 -20.32 1.63
C THR A 167 0.07 -20.96 1.17
N TYR A 168 -0.65 -20.30 0.27
CA TYR A 168 -1.96 -20.72 -0.22
C TYR A 168 -1.98 -20.75 -1.75
N ALA A 169 -2.95 -21.46 -2.34
CA ALA A 169 -3.34 -21.21 -3.72
C ALA A 169 -4.04 -19.83 -3.82
N THR A 170 -3.97 -19.19 -4.99
CA THR A 170 -4.62 -17.89 -5.21
C THR A 170 -5.30 -17.79 -6.57
N ARG A 171 -6.40 -17.03 -6.61
CA ARG A 171 -7.13 -16.65 -7.82
C ARG A 171 -7.39 -15.16 -7.78
N LEU A 172 -6.52 -14.38 -8.43
CA LEU A 172 -6.57 -12.93 -8.41
C LEU A 172 -7.88 -12.40 -9.07
N PRO A 173 -8.47 -11.32 -8.55
CA PRO A 173 -9.62 -10.68 -9.18
C PRO A 173 -9.21 -9.96 -10.47
N PRO A 174 -10.15 -9.73 -11.41
CA PRO A 174 -9.90 -8.92 -12.60
C PRO A 174 -9.50 -7.47 -12.21
N PRO A 175 -8.86 -6.71 -13.12
CA PRO A 175 -8.56 -5.30 -12.89
C PRO A 175 -9.81 -4.53 -12.42
N ALA A 176 -9.65 -3.60 -11.47
CA ALA A 176 -10.80 -2.91 -10.86
C ALA A 176 -10.42 -1.55 -10.28
N VAL A 177 -11.38 -0.61 -10.27
CA VAL A 177 -11.31 0.65 -9.53
C VAL A 177 -12.46 0.70 -8.55
N LEU A 178 -12.14 0.72 -7.25
CA LEU A 178 -13.10 0.78 -6.15
C LEU A 178 -13.02 2.15 -5.50
N GLN A 179 -14.15 2.83 -5.40
CA GLN A 179 -14.28 4.13 -4.72
C GLN A 179 -15.07 3.94 -3.44
N TYR A 180 -14.64 4.60 -2.36
CA TYR A 180 -15.21 4.45 -1.03
C TYR A 180 -15.60 5.81 -0.46
N THR A 181 -16.71 5.85 0.29
CA THR A 181 -16.90 6.88 1.31
C THR A 181 -16.06 6.51 2.53
N VAL A 182 -15.43 7.51 3.14
CA VAL A 182 -14.58 7.34 4.33
C VAL A 182 -15.20 8.06 5.51
N ARG A 183 -15.32 7.35 6.64
CA ARG A 183 -15.84 7.87 7.91
C ARG A 183 -14.80 7.61 9.00
N ARG A 184 -14.49 8.63 9.79
CA ARG A 184 -13.64 8.48 10.98
C ARG A 184 -14.54 8.42 12.21
N GLU A 185 -14.46 7.33 12.95
CA GLU A 185 -15.14 7.15 14.22
C GLU A 185 -14.29 7.78 15.33
N GLY A 186 -14.94 8.54 16.23
CA GLY A 186 -14.27 9.03 17.43
C GLY A 186 -13.88 7.88 18.37
N PRO A 187 -12.90 8.07 19.27
CA PRO A 187 -12.59 7.08 20.30
C PRO A 187 -13.83 6.75 21.14
N GLY A 188 -14.09 5.47 21.40
CA GLY A 188 -15.05 5.03 22.41
C GLY A 188 -16.47 4.63 21.96
N LEU A 189 -16.81 4.65 20.68
CA LEU A 189 -18.06 4.03 20.20
C LEU A 189 -17.86 2.52 20.00
N GLY A 190 -18.05 1.77 21.08
CA GLY A 190 -17.84 0.32 21.13
C GLY A 190 -18.73 -0.48 20.16
N ALA A 191 -18.22 -1.62 19.72
CA ALA A 191 -18.95 -2.56 18.86
C ALA A 191 -20.12 -3.20 19.62
N GLY A 192 -21.33 -2.65 19.42
CA GLY A 192 -22.59 -3.24 19.85
C GLY A 192 -23.50 -3.50 18.63
N PRO A 193 -24.22 -4.63 18.58
CA PRO A 193 -25.03 -5.02 17.41
C PRO A 193 -26.39 -4.28 17.35
N ALA A 194 -26.37 -2.95 17.48
CA ALA A 194 -27.54 -2.08 17.30
C ALA A 194 -27.17 -0.58 17.11
N ALA A 195 -25.93 -0.25 16.70
CA ALA A 195 -25.59 1.13 16.36
C ALA A 195 -26.30 1.54 15.06
N ALA A 196 -27.53 2.03 15.18
CA ALA A 196 -28.33 2.52 14.07
C ALA A 196 -27.58 3.65 13.36
N VAL A 197 -27.03 3.32 12.18
CA VAL A 197 -26.40 4.30 11.30
C VAL A 197 -27.49 5.23 10.77
N VAL A 198 -27.73 6.32 11.48
CA VAL A 198 -28.42 7.48 10.92
C VAL A 198 -27.60 7.91 9.70
N ALA A 199 -28.15 7.65 8.52
CA ALA A 199 -27.55 8.00 7.25
C ALA A 199 -27.62 9.53 7.05
N ALA A 200 -26.79 10.26 7.80
CA ALA A 200 -26.44 11.63 7.47
C ALA A 200 -25.94 11.63 6.02
N ALA A 201 -26.62 12.37 5.15
CA ALA A 201 -26.44 12.28 3.71
C ALA A 201 -24.95 12.41 3.33
N ALA A 202 -24.48 11.53 2.43
CA ALA A 202 -23.06 11.34 2.08
C ALA A 202 -22.42 12.52 1.30
N ARG A 203 -22.89 13.75 1.50
CA ARG A 203 -22.49 14.97 0.75
C ARG A 203 -21.34 15.76 1.38
N GLN A 204 -20.72 15.27 2.45
CA GLN A 204 -19.45 15.80 3.01
C GLN A 204 -18.50 14.69 3.52
N GLY A 205 -18.57 13.49 2.94
CA GLY A 205 -17.62 12.41 3.25
C GLY A 205 -16.31 12.57 2.48
N LEU A 206 -15.17 12.32 3.15
CA LEU A 206 -13.90 12.10 2.44
C LEU A 206 -14.06 10.88 1.53
N GLN A 207 -13.40 10.90 0.36
CA GLN A 207 -13.42 9.79 -0.59
C GLN A 207 -12.05 9.15 -0.72
N ALA A 208 -12.02 7.83 -0.79
CA ALA A 208 -10.83 7.06 -1.11
C ALA A 208 -11.02 6.28 -2.42
N GLN A 209 -9.92 6.01 -3.12
CA GLN A 209 -9.92 5.22 -4.34
C GLN A 209 -8.82 4.16 -4.28
N LEU A 210 -9.22 2.89 -4.37
CA LEU A 210 -8.36 1.73 -4.57
C LEU A 210 -8.33 1.38 -6.06
N ILE A 211 -7.15 1.31 -6.66
CA ILE A 211 -6.95 0.93 -8.05
C ILE A 211 -6.12 -0.35 -8.08
N TRP A 212 -6.69 -1.40 -8.67
CA TRP A 212 -6.06 -2.70 -8.88
C TRP A 212 -5.80 -2.92 -10.38
N ARG A 213 -4.54 -3.12 -10.75
CA ARG A 213 -4.08 -3.38 -12.12
C ARG A 213 -3.06 -4.52 -12.14
N PRO A 214 -3.50 -5.78 -12.30
CA PRO A 214 -2.62 -6.88 -12.69
C PRO A 214 -2.24 -6.73 -14.17
N GLU A 215 -1.03 -7.16 -14.52
CA GLU A 215 -0.56 -7.31 -15.90
C GLU A 215 -0.10 -8.76 -16.12
N PRO A 216 -1.03 -9.67 -16.49
CA PRO A 216 -0.72 -11.09 -16.64
C PRO A 216 0.34 -11.39 -17.69
N ALA A 217 0.47 -10.55 -18.74
CA ALA A 217 1.44 -10.78 -19.81
C ALA A 217 2.89 -10.62 -19.35
N THR A 218 3.13 -9.83 -18.30
CA THR A 218 4.45 -9.66 -17.68
C THR A 218 4.56 -10.30 -16.29
N ALA A 219 3.49 -10.95 -15.81
CA ALA A 219 3.36 -11.43 -14.44
C ALA A 219 3.69 -10.36 -13.38
N THR A 220 3.19 -9.13 -13.55
CA THR A 220 3.37 -8.03 -12.59
C THR A 220 2.04 -7.43 -12.13
N TYR A 221 2.08 -6.54 -11.14
CA TYR A 221 0.93 -5.75 -10.73
C TYR A 221 1.28 -4.34 -10.25
N THR A 222 0.29 -3.46 -10.31
CA THR A 222 0.26 -2.22 -9.53
C THR A 222 -1.05 -2.13 -8.73
N LEU A 223 -0.93 -1.74 -7.47
CA LEU A 223 -2.03 -1.54 -6.54
C LEU A 223 -1.82 -0.22 -5.81
N SER A 224 -2.83 0.65 -5.77
CA SER A 224 -2.72 1.95 -5.08
C SER A 224 -4.01 2.32 -4.36
N LEU A 225 -3.89 2.93 -3.18
CA LEU A 225 -4.99 3.50 -2.40
C LEU A 225 -4.69 4.97 -2.09
N GLY A 226 -5.54 5.88 -2.58
CA GLY A 226 -5.46 7.32 -2.30
C GLY A 226 -6.62 7.82 -1.44
N LEU A 227 -6.36 8.78 -0.55
CA LEU A 227 -7.34 9.48 0.28
C LEU A 227 -6.92 10.95 0.44
N GLY A 228 -7.50 11.82 -0.38
CA GLY A 228 -7.13 13.24 -0.42
C GLY A 228 -5.64 13.44 -0.71
N ALA A 229 -4.91 14.02 0.26
CA ALA A 229 -3.48 14.32 0.12
C ALA A 229 -2.54 13.18 0.56
N VAL A 230 -3.06 12.06 1.09
CA VAL A 230 -2.26 10.87 1.44
C VAL A 230 -2.58 9.72 0.50
N GLY A 231 -1.61 8.85 0.27
CA GLY A 231 -1.80 7.64 -0.52
C GLY A 231 -0.74 6.60 -0.24
N THR A 232 -1.01 5.36 -0.63
CA THR A 232 -0.06 4.25 -0.56
C THR A 232 -0.12 3.44 -1.84
N ALA A 233 0.99 2.83 -2.22
CA ALA A 233 1.05 1.93 -3.36
C ALA A 233 1.89 0.68 -3.04
N SER A 234 1.58 -0.41 -3.75
CA SER A 234 2.27 -1.68 -3.75
C SER A 234 2.47 -2.09 -5.21
N VAL A 235 3.70 -2.47 -5.56
CA VAL A 235 4.06 -2.98 -6.88
C VAL A 235 4.94 -4.22 -6.71
N GLY A 236 4.86 -5.13 -7.68
CA GLY A 236 5.69 -6.33 -7.70
C GLY A 236 5.23 -7.35 -8.73
N GLY A 237 5.72 -8.57 -8.55
CA GLY A 237 5.42 -9.72 -9.39
C GLY A 237 4.14 -10.46 -8.99
N LEU A 238 3.76 -11.42 -9.82
CA LEU A 238 2.77 -12.46 -9.56
C LEU A 238 3.49 -13.81 -9.55
N ASP A 239 3.40 -14.55 -8.45
CA ASP A 239 4.04 -15.86 -8.29
C ASP A 239 3.03 -16.97 -7.94
N LEU A 240 3.52 -18.19 -7.70
CA LEU A 240 2.69 -19.36 -7.35
C LEU A 240 1.87 -19.18 -6.06
N HIS A 241 2.20 -18.17 -5.25
CA HIS A 241 1.54 -17.80 -4.00
C HIS A 241 0.71 -16.52 -4.13
N GLY A 242 0.54 -15.98 -5.34
CA GLY A 242 -0.30 -14.81 -5.62
C GLY A 242 0.49 -13.52 -5.76
N LEU A 243 0.16 -12.51 -4.96
CA LEU A 243 0.87 -11.24 -4.98
C LEU A 243 2.27 -11.42 -4.37
N ALA A 244 3.28 -11.01 -5.13
CA ALA A 244 4.67 -11.02 -4.72
C ALA A 244 5.21 -9.57 -4.68
N PRO A 245 4.95 -8.80 -3.61
CA PRO A 245 5.46 -7.43 -3.49
C PRO A 245 6.97 -7.36 -3.71
N GLU A 246 7.38 -6.27 -4.34
CA GLU A 246 8.77 -5.84 -4.56
C GLU A 246 9.02 -4.46 -3.93
N ARG A 247 8.05 -3.55 -4.00
CA ARG A 247 8.11 -2.24 -3.35
C ARG A 247 6.74 -1.78 -2.85
N HIS A 248 6.71 -1.33 -1.60
CA HIS A 248 5.57 -0.70 -0.96
C HIS A 248 5.95 0.72 -0.53
N VAL A 249 5.10 1.71 -0.80
CA VAL A 249 5.36 3.13 -0.48
C VAL A 249 4.18 3.78 0.23
N GLU A 250 4.48 4.69 1.16
CA GLU A 250 3.57 5.69 1.70
C GLU A 250 3.91 7.06 1.10
N THR A 251 2.90 7.82 0.69
CA THR A 251 3.04 9.13 0.04
C THR A 251 2.16 10.19 0.71
N ARG A 252 2.64 11.45 0.73
CA ARG A 252 1.88 12.61 1.17
C ARG A 252 2.16 13.80 0.26
N ARG A 253 1.10 14.46 -0.22
CA ARG A 253 1.15 15.59 -1.18
C ARG A 253 2.02 15.28 -2.40
N GLY A 254 1.90 14.05 -2.93
CA GLY A 254 2.63 13.57 -4.11
C GLY A 254 4.12 13.21 -3.87
N ARG A 255 4.62 13.24 -2.63
CA ARG A 255 5.99 12.85 -2.29
C ARG A 255 6.01 11.52 -1.55
N GLU A 256 6.94 10.63 -1.89
CA GLU A 256 7.23 9.43 -1.08
C GLU A 256 7.76 9.87 0.30
N LEU A 257 7.19 9.29 1.37
CA LEU A 257 7.62 9.51 2.75
C LEU A 257 8.47 8.35 3.27
N ARG A 258 8.02 7.11 3.01
CA ARG A 258 8.65 5.88 3.47
C ARG A 258 8.39 4.76 2.46
N ALA A 259 9.31 3.81 2.39
CA ALA A 259 9.18 2.62 1.58
C ALA A 259 9.68 1.36 2.30
N ALA A 260 9.07 0.22 1.97
CA ALA A 260 9.61 -1.11 2.19
C ALA A 260 9.94 -1.73 0.82
N ASN A 261 11.10 -2.39 0.72
CA ASN A 261 11.59 -3.02 -0.50
C ASN A 261 11.83 -4.50 -0.23
N PHE A 262 11.24 -5.36 -1.05
CA PHE A 262 11.16 -6.80 -0.91
C PHE A 262 12.10 -7.43 -1.96
N GLN A 263 13.35 -7.62 -1.58
CA GLN A 263 14.43 -8.03 -2.46
C GLN A 263 14.45 -9.57 -2.55
N ARG A 264 13.70 -10.10 -3.52
CA ARG A 264 13.65 -11.55 -3.80
C ARG A 264 14.98 -11.96 -4.47
N GLN A 265 15.65 -12.95 -3.88
CA GLN A 265 16.83 -13.59 -4.44
C GLN A 265 16.54 -15.08 -4.63
N PRO A 266 17.17 -15.74 -5.62
CA PRO A 266 17.10 -17.20 -5.74
C PRO A 266 17.44 -17.89 -4.42
N ALA A 267 16.78 -19.00 -4.10
CA ALA A 267 17.01 -19.71 -2.84
C ALA A 267 18.48 -20.16 -2.65
N ALA A 268 19.21 -20.35 -3.77
CA ALA A 268 20.64 -20.67 -3.78
C ALA A 268 21.56 -19.52 -3.32
N GLU A 269 21.08 -18.27 -3.32
CA GLU A 269 21.88 -17.06 -3.04
C GLU A 269 21.73 -16.53 -1.59
N GLY A 270 21.11 -17.31 -0.70
CA GLY A 270 20.93 -16.95 0.72
C GLY A 270 19.52 -16.53 1.11
N GLY A 271 18.55 -16.59 0.18
CA GLY A 271 17.17 -16.19 0.39
C GLY A 271 16.94 -14.68 0.24
N GLY A 272 15.68 -14.28 0.08
CA GLY A 272 15.35 -12.86 -0.07
C GLY A 272 15.42 -12.09 1.26
N ARG A 273 15.47 -10.76 1.18
CA ARG A 273 15.40 -9.85 2.35
C ARG A 273 14.41 -8.71 2.14
N ILE A 274 13.96 -8.12 3.24
CA ILE A 274 13.09 -6.94 3.26
C ILE A 274 13.84 -5.81 3.97
N THR A 275 13.91 -4.65 3.31
CA THR A 275 14.66 -3.46 3.78
C THR A 275 13.81 -2.21 3.70
N PHE A 276 14.08 -1.21 4.53
CA PHE A 276 13.27 0.00 4.64
C PHE A 276 14.04 1.27 4.28
N SER A 277 13.33 2.32 3.86
CA SER A 277 13.94 3.62 3.53
C SER A 277 14.31 4.48 4.74
N GLY A 278 14.02 4.02 5.98
CA GLY A 278 14.25 4.78 7.21
C GLY A 278 14.81 3.91 8.34
N PRO A 279 14.04 2.93 8.86
CA PRO A 279 14.55 1.96 9.82
C PRO A 279 15.75 1.16 9.30
N ARG A 280 16.77 0.94 10.14
CA ARG A 280 17.97 0.13 9.83
C ARG A 280 17.81 -1.34 10.26
N ILE A 281 16.61 -1.88 10.09
CA ILE A 281 16.27 -3.28 10.34
C ILE A 281 16.06 -3.99 9.00
N GLU A 282 16.42 -5.26 8.95
CA GLU A 282 16.08 -6.16 7.84
C GLU A 282 15.28 -7.35 8.36
N HIS A 283 14.43 -7.91 7.48
CA HIS A 283 13.71 -9.16 7.73
C HIS A 283 14.00 -10.17 6.63
N PRO A 284 13.98 -11.50 6.90
CA PRO A 284 13.94 -12.50 5.85
C PRO A 284 12.67 -12.34 4.99
N LEU A 285 12.81 -12.49 3.67
CA LEU A 285 11.69 -12.51 2.73
C LEU A 285 11.37 -13.94 2.35
N TRP A 286 10.37 -14.51 3.03
CA TRP A 286 9.81 -15.81 2.67
C TRP A 286 8.80 -15.70 1.51
N PRO A 287 8.41 -16.83 0.88
CA PRO A 287 7.30 -16.86 -0.07
C PRO A 287 5.97 -16.40 0.56
N GLY A 288 5.08 -15.83 -0.25
CA GLY A 288 3.74 -15.38 0.18
C GLY A 288 3.70 -14.15 1.11
N VAL A 289 4.84 -13.56 1.49
CA VAL A 289 4.88 -12.35 2.34
C VAL A 289 4.28 -11.14 1.64
N GLN A 290 3.44 -10.40 2.36
CA GLN A 290 2.66 -9.26 1.89
C GLN A 290 3.11 -7.94 2.55
N ASP A 291 2.69 -6.83 1.96
CA ASP A 291 2.78 -5.49 2.55
C ASP A 291 1.42 -5.00 3.11
N ARG A 292 1.40 -3.81 3.72
CA ARG A 292 0.21 -3.20 4.35
C ARG A 292 -0.94 -2.86 3.39
N LEU A 293 -0.76 -2.97 2.07
CA LEU A 293 -1.79 -2.71 1.06
C LEU A 293 -2.18 -3.98 0.28
N SER A 294 -1.20 -4.76 -0.17
CA SER A 294 -1.36 -6.00 -0.94
C SER A 294 -2.22 -7.07 -0.24
N TRP A 295 -2.20 -7.14 1.10
CA TRP A 295 -3.11 -8.04 1.83
C TRP A 295 -4.59 -7.86 1.44
N MET A 296 -5.01 -6.64 1.07
CA MET A 296 -6.39 -6.32 0.67
C MET A 296 -6.84 -7.05 -0.60
N LEU A 297 -5.91 -7.51 -1.43
CA LEU A 297 -6.16 -8.25 -2.67
C LEU A 297 -5.69 -9.71 -2.56
N GLN A 298 -4.63 -9.97 -1.78
CA GLN A 298 -4.17 -11.32 -1.46
C GLN A 298 -5.22 -12.13 -0.69
N LEU A 299 -5.84 -11.55 0.36
CA LEU A 299 -6.86 -12.25 1.15
C LEU A 299 -8.08 -12.67 0.30
N PRO A 300 -8.67 -11.78 -0.53
CA PRO A 300 -9.65 -12.17 -1.55
C PRO A 300 -9.17 -13.29 -2.48
N ALA A 301 -7.93 -13.20 -2.97
CA ALA A 301 -7.40 -14.17 -3.93
C ALA A 301 -7.23 -15.57 -3.33
N VAL A 302 -6.84 -15.66 -2.06
CA VAL A 302 -6.83 -16.92 -1.30
C VAL A 302 -8.23 -17.51 -1.17
N LEU A 303 -9.20 -16.71 -0.73
CA LEU A 303 -10.60 -17.14 -0.54
C LEU A 303 -11.29 -17.52 -1.88
N ALA A 304 -10.89 -16.89 -2.99
CA ALA A 304 -11.36 -17.22 -4.33
C ALA A 304 -10.75 -18.51 -4.91
N ALA A 305 -9.59 -18.95 -4.42
CA ALA A 305 -8.97 -20.23 -4.79
C ALA A 305 -9.39 -21.38 -3.86
N GLU A 306 -9.54 -21.10 -2.56
CA GLU A 306 -9.86 -22.07 -1.52
C GLU A 306 -11.15 -21.67 -0.75
N PRO A 307 -12.36 -21.85 -1.33
CA PRO A 307 -13.62 -21.43 -0.70
C PRO A 307 -13.89 -22.06 0.68
N GLY A 308 -13.28 -23.21 0.99
CA GLY A 308 -13.34 -23.84 2.31
C GLY A 308 -12.68 -23.04 3.44
N LEU A 309 -11.85 -22.04 3.11
CA LEU A 309 -11.32 -21.07 4.07
C LEU A 309 -12.32 -19.95 4.40
N GLY A 310 -13.39 -19.78 3.60
CA GLY A 310 -14.45 -18.80 3.83
C GLY A 310 -15.56 -19.26 4.80
N GLN A 311 -15.42 -20.42 5.46
CA GLN A 311 -16.41 -20.90 6.43
C GLN A 311 -16.22 -20.22 7.80
N PRO A 312 -17.30 -19.97 8.57
CA PRO A 312 -17.20 -19.36 9.91
C PRO A 312 -16.20 -20.07 10.83
N GLY A 313 -15.41 -19.28 11.56
CA GLY A 313 -14.38 -19.78 12.49
C GLY A 313 -13.10 -20.28 11.83
N ARG A 314 -13.01 -20.38 10.50
CA ARG A 314 -11.75 -20.62 9.77
C ARG A 314 -10.84 -19.40 9.84
N GLU A 315 -9.56 -19.62 9.59
CA GLU A 315 -8.52 -18.60 9.69
C GLU A 315 -7.62 -18.58 8.45
N VAL A 316 -7.24 -17.38 8.02
CA VAL A 316 -6.21 -17.14 7.00
C VAL A 316 -5.08 -16.34 7.64
N LEU A 317 -3.88 -16.91 7.66
CA LEU A 317 -2.65 -16.28 8.16
C LEU A 317 -1.84 -15.71 7.00
N LEU A 318 -1.59 -14.40 6.99
CA LEU A 318 -0.67 -13.73 6.07
C LEU A 318 0.48 -13.11 6.87
N LEU A 319 1.74 -13.23 6.43
CA LEU A 319 2.81 -12.41 7.02
C LEU A 319 2.79 -11.03 6.35
N VAL A 320 2.56 -9.97 7.14
CA VAL A 320 2.37 -8.60 6.64
C VAL A 320 3.46 -7.69 7.18
N VAL A 321 4.06 -6.89 6.30
CA VAL A 321 5.15 -5.95 6.61
C VAL A 321 4.76 -4.52 6.25
N GLY A 322 5.06 -3.55 7.13
CA GLY A 322 4.84 -2.13 6.89
C GLY A 322 6.13 -1.31 6.76
N VAL A 323 5.99 -0.08 6.29
CA VAL A 323 7.13 0.80 5.94
C VAL A 323 7.93 1.31 7.13
N ARG A 324 7.61 0.90 8.37
CA ARG A 324 8.31 1.33 9.59
C ARG A 324 9.11 0.21 10.24
N GLY A 325 9.29 -0.91 9.53
CA GLY A 325 10.04 -2.06 10.03
C GLY A 325 9.19 -3.03 10.84
N GLU A 326 7.89 -2.78 10.98
CA GLU A 326 6.99 -3.71 11.64
C GLU A 326 6.60 -4.86 10.69
N ALA A 327 6.81 -6.09 11.15
CA ALA A 327 6.48 -7.30 10.42
C ALA A 327 5.84 -8.32 11.37
N ALA A 328 4.62 -8.77 11.05
CA ALA A 328 3.85 -9.62 11.96
C ALA A 328 2.89 -10.56 11.23
N PRO A 329 2.63 -11.78 11.75
CA PRO A 329 1.60 -12.66 11.23
C PRO A 329 0.20 -12.09 11.51
N TRP A 330 -0.51 -11.78 10.44
CA TRP A 330 -1.88 -11.32 10.43
C TRP A 330 -2.82 -12.51 10.24
N VAL A 331 -3.54 -12.87 11.31
CA VAL A 331 -4.58 -13.90 11.24
C VAL A 331 -5.94 -13.22 11.10
N PHE A 332 -6.58 -13.48 9.96
CA PHE A 332 -7.96 -13.10 9.68
C PHE A 332 -8.86 -14.30 9.99
N ARG A 333 -9.72 -14.17 10.99
CA ARG A 333 -10.75 -15.15 11.32
C ARG A 333 -12.05 -14.79 10.61
N VAL A 334 -12.68 -15.77 9.97
CA VAL A 334 -14.02 -15.60 9.40
C VAL A 334 -15.04 -15.51 10.53
N VAL A 335 -15.81 -14.41 10.55
CA VAL A 335 -16.92 -14.20 11.49
C VAL A 335 -18.19 -14.86 10.94
N GLY A 336 -18.49 -14.64 9.66
CA GLY A 336 -19.63 -15.23 8.95
C GLY A 336 -19.95 -14.49 7.65
N SER A 337 -21.00 -14.92 6.94
CA SER A 337 -21.58 -14.17 5.83
C SER A 337 -22.95 -13.59 6.21
N GLY A 338 -23.39 -12.54 5.50
CA GLY A 338 -24.74 -12.01 5.62
C GLY A 338 -24.96 -10.72 4.84
N PRO A 339 -26.18 -10.17 4.88
CA PRO A 339 -26.54 -8.98 4.12
C PRO A 339 -25.85 -7.72 4.65
N LEU A 340 -25.27 -6.93 3.74
CA LEU A 340 -24.57 -5.69 4.03
C LEU A 340 -25.08 -4.57 3.13
N ALA A 341 -25.68 -3.54 3.73
CA ALA A 341 -26.07 -2.33 3.03
C ALA A 341 -24.88 -1.37 2.88
N LEU A 342 -24.62 -0.92 1.65
CA LEU A 342 -23.56 0.02 1.31
C LEU A 342 -24.12 1.18 0.45
N PRO A 343 -23.38 2.31 0.34
CA PRO A 343 -23.72 3.35 -0.63
C PRO A 343 -23.79 2.84 -2.08
N ALA A 344 -22.99 1.81 -2.42
CA ALA A 344 -23.02 1.11 -3.71
C ALA A 344 -24.16 0.06 -3.88
N GLY A 345 -25.13 0.01 -2.96
CA GLY A 345 -26.22 -0.97 -2.94
C GLY A 345 -26.06 -2.06 -1.86
N VAL A 346 -26.94 -3.05 -1.89
CA VAL A 346 -26.92 -4.17 -0.92
C VAL A 346 -26.11 -5.33 -1.48
N VAL A 347 -25.20 -5.87 -0.68
CA VAL A 347 -24.52 -7.16 -0.91
C VAL A 347 -25.26 -8.22 -0.09
N ALA A 348 -25.70 -9.32 -0.71
CA ALA A 348 -26.53 -10.33 -0.05
C ALA A 348 -25.74 -11.23 0.91
N GLU A 349 -24.54 -11.65 0.52
CA GLU A 349 -23.69 -12.59 1.25
C GLU A 349 -22.28 -12.00 1.46
N ALA A 350 -22.20 -10.85 2.13
CA ALA A 350 -20.93 -10.22 2.43
C ALA A 350 -20.18 -11.04 3.49
N LEU A 351 -19.02 -11.56 3.13
CA LEU A 351 -18.16 -12.37 4.00
C LEU A 351 -17.36 -11.46 4.92
N HIS A 352 -17.64 -11.48 6.22
CA HIS A 352 -16.93 -10.71 7.24
C HIS A 352 -15.75 -11.52 7.79
N LEU A 353 -14.55 -10.96 7.71
CA LEU A 353 -13.36 -11.42 8.41
C LEU A 353 -12.84 -10.35 9.37
N GLN A 354 -12.30 -10.78 10.50
CA GLN A 354 -11.71 -9.93 11.52
C GLN A 354 -10.29 -10.37 11.84
N ARG A 355 -9.36 -9.41 11.93
CA ARG A 355 -8.07 -9.57 12.61
C ARG A 355 -8.12 -8.79 13.91
N THR A 356 -8.05 -9.51 15.03
CA THR A 356 -7.90 -8.90 16.36
C THR A 356 -6.43 -8.53 16.63
N PRO A 357 -6.18 -7.43 17.39
CA PRO A 357 -4.87 -7.13 17.94
C PRO A 357 -4.35 -8.26 18.84
N ARG A 358 -3.06 -8.60 18.75
CA ARG A 358 -2.38 -9.49 19.71
C ARG A 358 -1.61 -8.69 20.77
N HIS A 359 -1.14 -7.51 20.38
CA HIS A 359 -0.44 -6.55 21.24
C HIS A 359 -1.13 -5.18 21.20
N ALA A 360 -0.89 -4.31 22.19
CA ALA A 360 -1.62 -3.04 22.36
C ALA A 360 -1.47 -2.03 21.19
N HIS A 361 -0.47 -2.23 20.33
CA HIS A 361 -0.17 -1.39 19.15
C HIS A 361 -0.42 -2.12 17.82
N ASP A 362 -0.98 -3.34 17.87
CA ASP A 362 -1.47 -3.99 16.66
C ASP A 362 -2.68 -3.26 16.11
N THR A 363 -2.74 -3.18 14.78
CA THR A 363 -3.92 -2.69 14.07
C THR A 363 -5.06 -3.71 14.19
N GLN A 364 -6.26 -3.32 14.64
CA GLN A 364 -7.47 -4.12 14.42
C GLN A 364 -7.94 -3.91 12.97
N VAL A 365 -8.40 -4.99 12.34
CA VAL A 365 -9.00 -4.94 11.01
C VAL A 365 -10.33 -5.68 11.03
N ASP A 366 -11.38 -5.02 10.56
CA ASP A 366 -12.63 -5.67 10.15
C ASP A 366 -12.79 -5.46 8.65
N VAL A 367 -13.05 -6.51 7.88
CA VAL A 367 -13.19 -6.45 6.42
C VAL A 367 -14.36 -7.29 5.94
N TRP A 368 -15.17 -6.73 5.06
CA TRP A 368 -16.27 -7.39 4.39
C TRP A 368 -15.96 -7.51 2.89
N LEU A 369 -15.99 -8.75 2.41
CA LEU A 369 -15.71 -9.13 1.03
C LEU A 369 -17.02 -9.50 0.33
N ASP A 370 -17.17 -9.18 -0.95
CA ASP A 370 -18.33 -9.59 -1.75
C ASP A 370 -17.94 -10.78 -2.67
N PRO A 371 -18.37 -12.02 -2.37
CA PRO A 371 -18.05 -13.20 -3.19
C PRO A 371 -18.51 -13.06 -4.65
N ALA A 372 -19.62 -12.35 -4.91
CA ALA A 372 -20.12 -12.12 -6.27
C ALA A 372 -19.25 -11.13 -7.05
N ARG A 373 -18.41 -10.34 -6.37
CA ARG A 373 -17.41 -9.44 -6.96
C ARG A 373 -15.98 -9.96 -6.72
N HIS A 374 -15.76 -11.25 -6.92
CA HIS A 374 -14.44 -11.90 -6.77
C HIS A 374 -13.81 -11.71 -5.36
N HIS A 375 -14.64 -11.68 -4.31
CA HIS A 375 -14.24 -11.37 -2.93
C HIS A 375 -13.59 -10.00 -2.75
N LEU A 376 -13.80 -9.03 -3.65
CA LEU A 376 -13.23 -7.68 -3.47
C LEU A 376 -13.72 -7.01 -2.17
N PRO A 377 -12.89 -6.20 -1.49
CA PRO A 377 -13.25 -5.57 -0.23
C PRO A 377 -14.27 -4.44 -0.43
N VAL A 378 -15.51 -4.67 -0.02
CA VAL A 378 -16.64 -3.75 -0.17
C VAL A 378 -16.91 -2.87 1.06
N ARG A 379 -16.42 -3.29 2.24
CA ARG A 379 -16.30 -2.44 3.42
C ARG A 379 -15.08 -2.87 4.21
N TRP A 380 -14.38 -1.94 4.84
CA TRP A 380 -13.31 -2.27 5.77
C TRP A 380 -13.10 -1.17 6.80
N ARG A 381 -12.58 -1.54 7.97
CA ARG A 381 -12.37 -0.67 9.13
C ARG A 381 -11.00 -0.97 9.72
N LEU A 382 -10.17 0.07 9.87
CA LEU A 382 -8.87 0.01 10.53
C LEU A 382 -8.89 0.79 11.84
N GLN A 383 -8.25 0.24 12.87
CA GLN A 383 -8.02 0.92 14.15
C GLN A 383 -6.59 0.61 14.62
N HIS A 384 -5.69 1.59 14.65
CA HIS A 384 -4.24 1.34 14.84
C HIS A 384 -3.78 1.10 16.28
N ARG A 385 -4.63 1.40 17.28
CA ARG A 385 -4.43 1.15 18.71
C ARG A 385 -5.81 0.86 19.32
N ALA A 386 -5.89 0.04 20.37
CA ALA A 386 -7.17 -0.41 20.95
C ALA A 386 -8.15 0.73 21.29
N ASP A 387 -7.64 1.84 21.84
CA ASP A 387 -8.44 3.03 22.21
C ASP A 387 -8.38 4.15 21.14
N GLY A 388 -7.77 3.87 19.98
CA GLY A 388 -7.61 4.85 18.90
C GLY A 388 -8.90 5.07 18.09
N PRO A 389 -9.02 6.19 17.36
CA PRO A 389 -10.11 6.38 16.41
C PRO A 389 -10.03 5.31 15.30
N ALA A 390 -11.18 4.78 14.90
CA ALA A 390 -11.26 3.87 13.75
C ALA A 390 -11.55 4.66 12.47
N THR A 391 -11.07 4.16 11.33
CA THR A 391 -11.44 4.69 10.02
C THR A 391 -12.13 3.60 9.22
N GLU A 392 -13.38 3.85 8.85
CA GLU A 392 -14.21 2.99 8.02
C GLU A 392 -14.23 3.49 6.57
N PHE A 393 -14.18 2.54 5.65
CA PHE A 393 -14.29 2.70 4.21
C PHE A 393 -15.45 1.84 3.73
N SER A 394 -16.46 2.45 3.11
CA SER A 394 -17.65 1.75 2.58
C SER A 394 -17.77 2.01 1.08
N LEU A 395 -17.98 0.96 0.28
CA LEU A 395 -18.00 1.06 -1.19
C LEU A 395 -19.07 2.05 -1.66
N LEU A 396 -18.63 3.05 -2.42
CA LEU A 396 -19.45 4.05 -3.09
C LEU A 396 -19.81 3.62 -4.51
N GLN A 397 -18.80 3.18 -5.27
CA GLN A 397 -18.96 2.61 -6.60
C GLN A 397 -17.75 1.75 -6.98
N MET A 398 -17.94 0.88 -7.96
CA MET A 398 -16.89 0.03 -8.54
C MET A 398 -16.98 0.10 -10.06
N ALA A 399 -15.84 0.24 -10.72
CA ALA A 399 -15.72 0.07 -12.16
C ALA A 399 -14.77 -1.10 -12.45
N LEU A 400 -15.17 -1.96 -13.37
CA LEU A 400 -14.27 -2.86 -14.10
C LEU A 400 -13.93 -2.14 -15.42
N PRO A 401 -12.66 -2.15 -15.87
CA PRO A 401 -12.24 -1.45 -17.09
C PRO A 401 -12.64 -2.21 -18.37
#